data_AF-A0A520GY38-F1
#
_entry.id   AF-A0A520GY38-F1
#
_cell.length_a   1.000
_cell.length_b   1.000
_cell.length_c   1.000
_cell.angle_alpha   90.00
_cell.angle_beta   90.00
_cell.angle_gamma   90.00
#
_symmetry.space_group_name_H-M   'P 1'
#
loop_
_entity.id
_entity.type
_entity.pdbx_description
1 polymer ?
#
loop_
_entity_poly.entity_id
_entity_poly.type
_entity_poly.pdbx_seq_one_letter_code
_entity_poly.pdbx_strand_id
1 'polypeptide(L)'
;MNTPTFNTIAGILEKDFRMARERITSERTLVELGLDSLALMEFVFAVEDAFRLRIPEDRLDPRAAGLTLGHLCEVIDDMMDGGQARQGGAARAAHA
;
A
#
# COMPACT_ATOMS: atom_id res chain seq x y z
N MET A 1 4.60 -15.33 -6.20
CA MET A 1 4.80 -15.61 -4.76
C MET A 1 3.56 -15.12 -4.02
N ASN A 2 2.83 -16.01 -3.32
CA ASN A 2 1.69 -15.61 -2.50
C ASN A 2 2.18 -15.30 -1.08
N THR A 3 2.80 -14.14 -0.89
CA THR A 3 3.17 -13.68 0.45
C THR A 3 1.90 -13.29 1.22
N PRO A 4 1.89 -13.40 2.56
CA PRO A 4 0.77 -12.95 3.38
C PRO A 4 0.42 -11.47 3.10
N THR A 5 1.44 -10.64 2.90
CA THR A 5 1.31 -9.23 2.53
C THR A 5 0.57 -9.03 1.23
N PHE A 6 0.93 -9.77 0.18
CA PHE A 6 0.22 -9.73 -1.10
C PHE A 6 -1.26 -10.09 -0.94
N ASN A 7 -1.57 -11.13 -0.14
CA ASN A 7 -2.97 -11.53 0.07
C ASN A 7 -3.80 -10.44 0.76
N THR A 8 -3.24 -9.77 1.76
CA THR A 8 -3.91 -8.64 2.43
C THR A 8 -4.14 -7.48 1.47
N ILE A 9 -3.10 -7.06 0.74
CA ILE A 9 -3.18 -5.96 -0.23
C ILE A 9 -4.19 -6.27 -1.33
N ALA A 10 -4.14 -7.49 -1.87
CA ALA A 10 -5.08 -7.92 -2.89
C ALA A 10 -6.52 -7.98 -2.35
N GLY A 11 -6.72 -8.38 -1.08
CA GLY A 11 -8.04 -8.32 -0.44
C GLY A 11 -8.59 -6.89 -0.30
N ILE A 12 -7.73 -5.90 -0.03
CA ILE A 12 -8.10 -4.47 -0.02
C ILE A 12 -8.55 -4.04 -1.42
N LEU A 13 -7.78 -4.39 -2.46
CA LEU A 13 -8.14 -4.10 -3.85
C LEU A 13 -9.45 -4.76 -4.28
N GLU A 14 -9.72 -6.00 -3.87
CA GLU A 14 -10.98 -6.69 -4.17
C GLU A 14 -12.18 -6.06 -3.46
N LYS A 15 -12.02 -5.68 -2.20
CA LYS A 15 -13.11 -5.19 -1.37
C LYS A 15 -13.42 -3.72 -1.60
N ASP A 16 -12.39 -2.87 -1.53
CA ASP A 16 -12.53 -1.41 -1.55
C ASP A 16 -12.52 -0.87 -2.99
N PHE A 17 -11.70 -1.46 -3.86
CA PHE A 17 -11.58 -1.06 -5.27
C PHE A 17 -12.37 -1.94 -6.24
N ARG A 18 -13.08 -2.96 -5.73
CA ARG A 18 -13.91 -3.89 -6.53
C ARG A 18 -13.14 -4.53 -7.70
N MET A 19 -11.83 -4.73 -7.55
CA MET A 19 -11.02 -5.37 -8.57
C MET A 19 -11.22 -6.89 -8.57
N ALA A 20 -11.20 -7.49 -9.76
CA ALA A 20 -11.20 -8.94 -9.89
C ALA A 20 -9.84 -9.51 -9.49
N ARG A 21 -9.83 -10.59 -8.70
CA ARG A 21 -8.61 -11.27 -8.26
C ARG A 21 -7.69 -11.61 -9.42
N GLU A 22 -8.24 -12.05 -10.55
CA GLU A 22 -7.45 -12.42 -11.72
C GLU A 22 -6.64 -11.26 -12.33
N ARG A 23 -7.04 -10.01 -12.06
CA ARG A 23 -6.29 -8.82 -12.52
C ARG A 23 -5.18 -8.41 -11.57
N ILE A 24 -5.28 -8.79 -10.29
CA ILE A 24 -4.34 -8.39 -9.26
C ILE A 24 -3.11 -9.29 -9.34
N THR A 25 -2.03 -8.76 -9.91
CA THR A 25 -0.77 -9.49 -10.10
C THR A 25 0.42 -8.63 -9.66
N SER A 26 1.44 -9.28 -9.11
CA SER A 26 2.63 -8.60 -8.56
C SER A 26 3.46 -7.86 -9.62
N GLU A 27 3.34 -8.27 -10.89
CA GLU A 27 4.07 -7.69 -12.02
C GLU A 27 3.42 -6.39 -12.54
N ARG A 28 2.15 -6.14 -12.21
CA ARG A 28 1.42 -4.97 -12.68
C ARG A 28 1.76 -3.74 -11.85
N THR A 29 1.87 -2.62 -12.54
CA THR A 29 1.95 -1.31 -11.89
C THR A 29 0.62 -0.92 -11.25
N LEU A 30 0.66 -0.09 -10.22
CA LEU A 30 -0.56 0.44 -9.59
C LEU A 30 -1.44 1.19 -10.62
N VAL A 31 -0.81 1.91 -11.55
CA VAL A 31 -1.50 2.61 -12.64
C VAL A 31 -2.15 1.62 -13.62
N GLU A 32 -1.48 0.52 -13.99
CA GLU A 32 -2.06 -0.52 -14.84
C GLU A 32 -3.22 -1.28 -14.19
N LEU A 33 -3.24 -1.36 -12.86
CA LEU A 33 -4.37 -1.90 -12.11
C LEU A 33 -5.59 -0.97 -12.16
N GLY A 34 -5.43 0.25 -12.66
CA GLY A 34 -6.50 1.26 -12.73
C GLY A 34 -6.61 2.09 -11.46
N LEU A 35 -5.53 2.19 -10.66
CA LEU A 35 -5.48 3.13 -9.55
C LEU A 35 -5.18 4.53 -10.09
N ASP A 36 -6.22 5.34 -10.20
CA ASP A 36 -6.12 6.78 -10.45
C ASP A 36 -5.44 7.51 -9.28
N SER A 37 -5.10 8.80 -9.43
CA SER A 37 -4.40 9.58 -8.39
C SER A 37 -5.13 9.60 -7.03
N LEU A 38 -6.46 9.70 -7.03
CA LEU A 38 -7.27 9.64 -5.82
C LEU A 38 -7.34 8.21 -5.25
N ALA A 39 -7.57 7.23 -6.12
CA ALA A 39 -7.66 5.82 -5.74
C ALA A 39 -6.33 5.32 -5.16
N LEU A 40 -5.20 5.77 -5.71
CA LEU A 40 -3.86 5.49 -5.19
C LEU A 40 -3.71 6.03 -3.76
N MET A 41 -4.15 7.26 -3.50
CA MET A 41 -4.09 7.86 -2.16
C MET A 41 -4.94 7.08 -1.16
N GLU A 42 -6.17 6.70 -1.53
CA GLU A 42 -7.04 5.88 -0.68
C GLU A 42 -6.47 4.48 -0.46
N PHE A 43 -5.88 3.89 -1.50
CA PHE A 43 -5.27 2.56 -1.43
C PHE A 43 -4.08 2.56 -0.47
N VAL A 44 -3.20 3.55 -0.59
CA VAL A 44 -2.06 3.74 0.31
C VAL A 44 -2.56 3.85 1.74
N PHE A 45 -3.59 4.66 1.99
CA PHE A 45 -4.14 4.83 3.34
C PHE A 45 -4.75 3.54 3.90
N ALA A 46 -5.48 2.78 3.08
CA ALA A 46 -6.05 1.50 3.48
C ALA A 46 -4.97 0.45 3.81
N VAL A 47 -3.89 0.43 3.02
CA VAL A 47 -2.72 -0.42 3.26
C VAL A 47 -2.00 0.00 4.54
N GLU A 48 -1.72 1.29 4.72
CA GLU A 48 -1.15 1.85 5.95
C GLU A 48 -1.95 1.46 7.21
N ASP A 49 -3.28 1.56 7.16
CA ASP A 49 -4.16 1.19 8.27
C ASP A 49 -4.14 -0.32 8.54
N ALA A 50 -4.21 -1.15 7.49
CA ALA A 50 -4.21 -2.60 7.58
C ALA A 50 -2.92 -3.16 8.21
N PHE A 51 -1.79 -2.54 7.88
CA PHE A 51 -0.47 -2.96 8.39
C PHE A 51 0.01 -2.10 9.57
N ARG A 52 -0.77 -1.11 10.02
CA ARG A 52 -0.42 -0.17 11.11
C ARG A 52 0.94 0.50 10.90
N LEU A 53 1.22 0.89 9.66
CA LEU A 53 2.47 1.53 9.25
C LEU A 53 2.20 2.84 8.51
N ARG A 54 3.25 3.64 8.31
CA ARG A 54 3.24 4.81 7.44
C ARG A 54 4.23 4.65 6.32
N ILE A 55 3.72 4.64 5.10
CA ILE A 55 4.51 4.58 3.88
C ILE A 55 4.84 6.04 3.51
N PRO A 56 6.12 6.41 3.40
CA PRO A 56 6.50 7.75 2.96
C PRO A 56 5.99 8.00 1.54
N GLU A 57 5.35 9.15 1.31
CA GLU A 57 4.87 9.56 -0.02
C GLU A 57 6.00 9.62 -1.05
N ASP A 58 7.23 9.90 -0.60
CA ASP A 58 8.45 9.90 -1.42
C ASP A 58 8.74 8.52 -2.05
N ARG A 59 8.33 7.42 -1.40
CA ARG A 59 8.43 6.05 -1.94
C ARG A 59 7.27 5.69 -2.87
N LEU A 60 6.24 6.52 -2.91
CA LEU A 60 5.01 6.32 -3.66
C LEU A 60 4.88 7.32 -4.82
N ASP A 61 5.99 7.95 -5.23
CA ASP A 61 5.98 9.00 -6.24
C ASP A 61 5.30 8.50 -7.53
N PRO A 62 4.16 9.08 -7.95
CA PRO A 62 3.42 8.62 -9.12
C PRO A 62 4.18 8.88 -10.43
N ARG A 63 5.23 9.71 -10.43
CA ARG A 63 6.15 9.88 -11.57
C ARG A 63 7.18 8.76 -11.63
N ALA A 64 7.39 8.01 -10.55
CA ALA A 64 8.00 6.70 -10.60
C ALA A 64 6.99 5.70 -11.19
N ALA A 65 6.70 5.85 -12.48
CA ALA A 65 5.71 5.08 -13.25
C ALA A 65 5.92 3.55 -13.26
N GLY A 66 6.91 3.03 -12.52
CA GLY A 66 7.22 1.61 -12.36
C GLY A 66 6.86 1.04 -10.99
N LEU A 67 6.07 1.72 -10.16
CA LEU A 67 5.66 1.14 -8.86
C LEU A 67 4.70 -0.04 -9.09
N THR A 68 5.25 -1.25 -8.95
CA THR A 68 4.49 -2.49 -9.06
C THR A 68 3.91 -2.91 -7.74
N LEU A 69 2.85 -3.71 -7.80
CA LEU A 69 2.25 -4.31 -6.62
C LEU A 69 3.25 -5.20 -5.87
N GLY A 70 4.13 -5.90 -6.59
CA GLY A 70 5.22 -6.69 -6.01
C GLY A 70 6.20 -5.83 -5.23
N HIS A 71 6.65 -4.71 -5.79
CA HIS A 71 7.56 -3.78 -5.11
C HIS A 71 6.93 -3.22 -3.83
N LEU A 72 5.64 -2.88 -3.86
CA LEU A 72 4.93 -2.44 -2.67
C LEU A 72 4.89 -3.53 -1.58
N CYS A 73 4.66 -4.78 -1.97
CA CYS A 73 4.71 -5.91 -1.03
C CYS A 73 6.09 -6.04 -0.40
N GLU A 74 7.16 -5.96 -1.19
CA GLU A 74 8.54 -6.05 -0.70
C GLU A 74 8.86 -4.92 0.29
N VAL A 75 8.45 -3.68 -0.01
CA VAL A 75 8.63 -2.53 0.90
C VAL A 75 7.90 -2.76 2.23
N ILE A 76 6.68 -3.27 2.19
CA ILE A 76 5.90 -3.55 3.41
C ILE A 76 6.51 -4.71 4.18
N ASP A 77 6.91 -5.78 3.50
CA ASP A 77 7.58 -6.93 4.12
C ASP A 77 8.89 -6.50 4.80
N ASP A 78 9.72 -5.68 4.15
CA ASP A 78 10.95 -5.09 4.71
C ASP A 78 10.66 -4.22 5.95
N MET A 79 9.60 -3.41 5.90
CA MET A 79 9.18 -2.59 7.05
C MET A 79 8.64 -3.42 8.22
N MET A 80 7.96 -4.54 7.95
CA MET A 80 7.46 -5.46 8.97
C MET A 80 8.58 -6.29 9.60
N ASP A 81 9.55 -6.74 8.81
CA ASP A 81 10.71 -7.52 9.26
C ASP A 81 11.74 -6.63 9.99
N GLY A 82 11.94 -5.40 9.50
CA GLY A 82 12.88 -4.39 10.03
C GLY A 82 12.45 -3.68 11.32
N GLY A 83 11.23 -3.92 11.80
CA GLY A 83 10.83 -3.60 13.17
C GLY A 83 9.78 -2.51 13.32
N GLN A 84 8.77 -2.85 14.12
CA GLN A 84 7.77 -1.99 14.77
C GLN A 84 8.37 -0.87 15.66
N ALA A 85 9.62 -0.47 15.50
CA ALA A 85 10.29 0.46 16.38
C ALA A 85 10.31 1.88 15.80
N ARG A 86 9.14 2.52 15.61
CA ARG A 86 9.00 4.00 15.72
C ARG A 86 7.65 4.66 15.43
N GLN A 87 6.57 3.98 15.05
CA GLN A 87 5.34 4.68 14.65
C GLN A 87 4.25 4.64 15.72
N GLY A 88 4.50 5.39 16.79
CA GLY A 88 3.50 5.79 17.76
C GLY A 88 3.72 7.25 18.14
N GLY A 89 2.93 8.16 17.56
CA GLY A 89 2.76 9.51 18.11
C GLY A 89 3.08 10.67 17.17
N ALA A 90 2.14 11.02 16.30
CA ALA A 90 1.98 12.40 15.83
C ALA A 90 0.51 12.68 15.46
N ALA A 91 -0.40 12.43 16.40
CA ALA A 91 -1.77 12.95 16.35
C ALA A 91 -2.18 13.46 17.73
N ARG A 92 -1.46 14.48 18.24
CA ARG A 92 -1.96 15.41 19.26
C ARG A 92 -1.64 16.83 18.82
N ALA A 93 -2.44 17.37 17.89
CA ALA A 93 -2.49 18.80 17.61
C ALA A 93 -3.82 19.17 16.96
N ALA A 94 -4.90 19.25 17.74
CA ALA A 94 -6.08 20.08 17.47
C ALA A 94 -7.11 19.97 18.60
N HIS A 95 -6.91 20.72 19.69
CA HIS A 95 -8.00 21.46 20.35
C HIS A 95 -7.39 22.46 21.34
N ALA A 96 -7.31 23.71 20.92
CA ALA A 96 -7.11 24.89 21.77
C ALA A 96 -8.24 25.86 21.43
#